data_AF-M6UIG7-F1
#
_entry.id   AF-M6UIG7-F1
#
_cell.length_a   1.000
_cell.length_b   1.000
_cell.length_c   1.000
_cell.angle_alpha   90.00
_cell.angle_beta   90.00
_cell.angle_gamma   90.00
#
_symmetry.space_group_name_H-M   'P 1'
#
loop_
_entity.id
_entity.type
_entity.pdbx_description
1 polymer ?
#
loop_
_entity_poly.entity_id
_entity_poly.type
_entity_poly.pdbx_seq_one_letter_code
_entity_poly.pdbx_strand_id
1 'polypeptide(L)' 'MQKRLKLISKLDSYGVLDSIEKLPEAPSSDQKKIIREFFIFLASKFV' A
#
# COMPACT_ATOMS: atom_id res chain seq x y z
N MET A 1 1.32 9.26 -17.64
CA MET A 1 2.53 8.63 -17.08
C MET A 1 3.04 9.32 -15.81
N GLN A 2 3.22 10.65 -15.79
CA GLN A 2 3.84 11.39 -14.67
C GLN A 2 3.12 11.27 -13.31
N LYS A 3 1.78 11.23 -13.26
CA LYS A 3 1.03 11.08 -12.00
C LYS A 3 1.27 9.72 -11.32
N ARG A 4 1.34 8.64 -12.11
CA ARG A 4 1.65 7.29 -11.61
C ARG A 4 3.07 7.20 -11.06
N LEU A 5 4.05 7.76 -11.77
CA LEU A 5 5.44 7.82 -11.29
C LEU A 5 5.56 8.61 -9.98
N LYS A 6 4.88 9.76 -9.87
CA LYS A 6 4.86 10.56 -8.63
C LYS A 6 4.23 9.80 -7.46
N LEU A 7 3.18 9.03 -7.72
CA LEU A 7 2.56 8.19 -6.70
C LEU A 7 3.53 7.10 -6.23
N ILE A 8 4.13 6.36 -7.16
CA ILE A 8 5.11 5.31 -6.84
C ILE A 8 6.28 5.87 -6.02
N SER A 9 6.85 7.01 -6.42
CA SER A 9 7.92 7.67 -5.68
C SER A 9 7.49 8.13 -4.27
N LYS A 10 6.24 8.57 -4.11
CA LYS A 10 5.69 8.88 -2.78
C LYS A 10 5.54 7.62 -1.93
N LEU A 11 4.98 6.54 -2.48
CA LEU A 11 4.82 5.27 -1.76
C LEU A 11 6.16 4.70 -1.31
N ASP A 12 7.18 4.80 -2.16
CA ASP A 12 8.55 4.42 -1.88
C ASP A 12 9.14 5.25 -0.73
N SER A 13 8.90 6.58 -0.73
CA SER A 13 9.34 7.46 0.38
C SER A 13 8.72 7.14 1.73
N TYR A 14 7.56 6.46 1.75
CA TYR A 14 6.91 6.00 2.98
C TYR A 14 7.29 4.56 3.37
N GLY A 15 8.20 3.89 2.63
CA GLY A 15 8.59 2.50 2.86
C GLY A 15 7.45 1.49 2.60
N VAL A 16 6.44 1.90 1.84
CA VAL A 16 5.24 1.08 1.57
C VAL A 16 5.60 -0.08 0.64
N LEU A 17 6.49 0.15 -0.33
CA LEU A 17 6.88 -0.87 -1.31
C LEU A 17 7.62 -2.04 -0.63
N ASP A 18 8.62 -1.76 0.20
CA ASP A 18 9.32 -2.78 1.02
C ASP A 18 8.38 -3.54 1.95
N SER A 19 7.33 -2.89 2.43
CA SER A 19 6.35 -3.49 3.33
C SER A 19 5.40 -4.42 2.59
N ILE A 20 5.06 -4.12 1.33
CA ILE A 20 4.25 -4.98 0.47
C ILE A 20 4.98 -6.30 0.17
N GLU A 21 6.28 -6.25 -0.08
CA GLU A 21 7.09 -7.46 -0.31
C GLU A 21 7.18 -8.39 0.91
N LYS A 22 7.00 -7.83 2.11
CA LYS A 22 7.01 -8.57 3.38
C LYS A 22 5.62 -9.09 3.79
N LEU A 23 4.58 -8.80 3.00
CA LEU A 23 3.26 -9.34 3.29
C LEU A 23 3.27 -10.86 3.17
N PRO A 24 2.59 -11.59 4.08
CA PRO A 24 2.48 -13.03 3.96
C PRO A 24 1.73 -13.39 2.66
N GLU A 25 2.18 -14.44 1.96
CA GLU A 25 1.53 -14.93 0.74
C GLU A 25 0.06 -15.33 0.98
N ALA A 26 -0.23 -15.87 2.17
CA ALA A 26 -1.57 -16.29 2.58
C ALA A 26 -1.96 -15.58 3.89
N PRO A 27 -2.42 -14.32 3.83
CA PRO A 27 -2.86 -13.59 5.02
C PRO A 27 -4.15 -14.20 5.58
N SER A 28 -4.25 -14.22 6.92
CA SER A 28 -5.48 -14.56 7.63
C SER A 28 -6.62 -13.58 7.32
N SER A 29 -7.85 -13.91 7.71
CA SER A 29 -9.01 -13.03 7.52
C SER A 29 -8.80 -11.65 8.16
N ASP A 30 -8.25 -11.63 9.39
CA ASP A 30 -7.97 -10.38 10.11
C ASP A 30 -6.86 -9.57 9.44
N GLN A 31 -5.79 -10.24 8.99
CA GLN A 31 -4.72 -9.58 8.23
C GLN A 31 -5.25 -8.98 6.92
N LYS A 32 -6.12 -9.70 6.20
CA LYS A 32 -6.78 -9.18 5.00
C LYS A 32 -7.60 -7.93 5.30
N LYS A 33 -8.30 -7.89 6.44
CA LYS A 33 -9.07 -6.71 6.87
C LYS A 33 -8.15 -5.51 7.11
N ILE A 34 -7.04 -5.70 7.83
CA ILE A 34 -6.06 -4.65 8.12
C ILE A 34 -5.42 -4.12 6.82
N ILE A 35 -4.98 -5.03 5.93
CA ILE A 35 -4.41 -4.67 4.63
C ILE A 35 -5.42 -3.87 3.79
N ARG A 36 -6.70 -4.28 3.80
CA ARG A 36 -7.76 -3.58 3.09
C ARG A 36 -7.97 -2.17 3.63
N GLU A 37 -8.07 -1.99 4.95
CA GLU A 37 -8.22 -0.69 5.59
C GLU A 37 -7.04 0.24 5.28
N PHE A 38 -5.82 -0.31 5.29
CA PHE A 38 -4.61 0.41 4.90
C PHE A 38 -4.67 0.92 3.46
N PHE A 39 -5.04 0.08 2.48
CA PHE A 39 -5.17 0.51 1.08
C PHE A 39 -6.30 1.53 0.88
N ILE A 40 -7.40 1.44 1.64
CA ILE A 40 -8.48 2.45 1.61
C ILE A 40 -7.97 3.79 2.14
N PHE A 41 -7.24 3.80 3.25
CA PHE A 41 -6.63 5.01 3.80
C PHE A 41 -5.61 5.63 2.82
N LEU A 42 -4.79 4.79 2.19
CA LEU A 42 -3.86 5.23 1.15
C LEU A 42 -4.61 5.88 -0.02
N ALA A 43 -5.62 5.21 -0.55
CA ALA A 43 -6.41 5.75 -1.65
C ALA A 43 -7.02 7.12 -1.31
N SER A 44 -7.53 7.33 -0.09
CA SER A 44 -8.09 8.62 0.32
C SER A 44 -7.06 9.75 0.49
N LYS A 45 -5.78 9.42 0.68
CA LYS A 45 -4.68 10.40 0.77
C LYS A 45 -4.09 10.77 -0.59
N PHE A 46 -4.24 9.92 -1.60
CA PHE A 46 -3.56 10.07 -2.89
C PHE A 46 -4.49 10.24 -4.11
N VAL A 47 -5.80 9.99 -3.98
CA VAL A 47 -6.85 10.40 -4.92
C VAL A 47 -7.24 11.85 -4.65
#